data_AF-A0A6P0WWH4-F1
#
_entry.id   AF-A0A6P0WWH4-F1
#
_cell.length_a   1.000
_cell.length_b   1.000
_cell.length_c   1.000
_cell.angle_alpha   90.00
_cell.angle_beta   90.00
_cell.angle_gamma   90.00
#
_symmetry.space_group_name_H-M   'P 1'
#
loop_
_entity.id
_entity.type
_entity.pdbx_description
1 polymer ?
#
loop_
_entity_poly.entity_id
_entity_poly.type
_entity_poly.pdbx_seq_one_letter_code
_entity_poly.pdbx_strand_id
1 'polypeptide(L)'
;MANPYAWLEPSLATIHKANWYRSVQTITSQPGAVVQLEGREVINFASNDYLGLTGDQRLLEAAVAATQKYGTGSTGSRLLTGHRELHRQLEKAIASLKQTEDALVFSSGYLANLGTIAAVVGKRDLILADQYNHSSLKNGAILSGALVLDYAHNDMADLLRQLTQHRQLYRRCLIVSDSVFSMDGDLCPIPEILAIAHHTVKL
;
A
#
# COMPACT_ATOMS: atom_id res chain seq x y z
N MET A 1 4.39 -40.64 13.74
CA MET A 1 3.63 -39.36 13.71
C MET A 1 3.41 -38.98 12.25
N ALA A 2 2.22 -38.49 11.89
CA ALA A 2 1.96 -38.02 10.54
C ALA A 2 2.87 -36.82 10.21
N ASN A 3 3.38 -36.74 8.98
CA ASN A 3 4.19 -35.61 8.54
C ASN A 3 3.33 -34.33 8.58
N PRO A 4 3.66 -33.30 9.38
CA PRO A 4 2.88 -32.06 9.48
C PRO A 4 2.82 -31.27 8.17
N TYR A 5 3.65 -31.61 7.17
CA TYR A 5 3.70 -30.98 5.86
C TYR A 5 2.97 -31.78 4.76
N ALA A 6 2.34 -32.91 5.09
CA ALA A 6 1.70 -33.77 4.09
C ALA A 6 0.58 -33.10 3.29
N TRP A 7 0.05 -31.97 3.78
CA TRP A 7 -0.99 -31.17 3.10
C TRP A 7 -0.45 -30.24 2.00
N LEU A 8 0.85 -29.96 1.96
CA LEU A 8 1.45 -29.01 1.00
C LEU A 8 1.32 -29.51 -0.44
N GLU A 9 1.73 -30.75 -0.71
CA GLU A 9 1.69 -31.32 -2.06
C GLU A 9 0.28 -31.40 -2.65
N PRO A 10 -0.74 -31.90 -1.91
CA PRO A 10 -2.13 -31.83 -2.37
C PRO A 10 -2.61 -30.40 -2.67
N SER A 11 -2.21 -29.42 -1.84
CA SER A 11 -2.60 -28.02 -2.04
C SER A 11 -1.94 -27.42 -3.28
N LEU A 12 -0.67 -27.72 -3.50
CA LEU A 12 0.08 -27.31 -4.69
C LEU A 12 -0.51 -27.94 -5.96
N ALA A 13 -0.86 -29.23 -5.92
CA ALA A 13 -1.51 -29.91 -7.04
C ALA A 13 -2.86 -29.26 -7.40
N THR A 14 -3.64 -28.81 -6.41
CA THR A 14 -4.87 -28.04 -6.65
C THR A 14 -4.59 -26.71 -7.35
N ILE A 15 -3.58 -25.96 -6.91
CA ILE A 15 -3.17 -24.69 -7.54
C ILE A 15 -2.74 -24.91 -9.00
N HIS A 16 -2.00 -25.98 -9.29
CA HIS A 16 -1.62 -26.35 -10.66
C HIS A 16 -2.83 -26.71 -11.51
N LYS A 17 -3.76 -27.55 -11.00
CA LYS A 17 -4.99 -27.93 -11.72
C LYS A 17 -5.87 -26.73 -12.04
N ALA A 18 -5.87 -25.70 -11.19
CA ALA A 18 -6.60 -24.46 -11.39
C ALA A 18 -5.88 -23.44 -12.29
N ASN A 19 -4.67 -23.73 -12.79
CA ASN A 19 -3.81 -22.77 -13.50
C ASN A 19 -3.53 -21.48 -12.71
N TRP A 20 -3.45 -21.57 -11.38
CA TRP A 20 -3.14 -20.45 -10.49
C TRP A 20 -1.67 -20.42 -10.04
N TYR A 21 -0.89 -21.42 -10.45
CA TYR A 21 0.53 -21.49 -10.11
C TYR A 21 1.27 -20.31 -10.74
N ARG A 22 2.00 -19.56 -9.91
CA ARG A 22 2.83 -18.43 -10.35
C ARG A 22 4.30 -18.79 -10.15
N SER A 23 5.12 -18.45 -11.13
CA SER A 23 6.57 -18.54 -11.06
C SER A 23 7.19 -17.18 -11.33
N VAL A 24 8.39 -16.97 -10.80
CA VAL A 24 9.16 -15.75 -11.05
C VAL A 24 9.78 -15.82 -12.45
N GLN A 25 9.88 -14.65 -13.09
CA GLN A 25 10.51 -14.46 -14.38
C GLN A 25 11.75 -13.59 -14.20
N THR A 26 12.91 -14.08 -14.64
CA THR A 26 14.19 -13.40 -14.39
C THR A 26 14.47 -12.35 -15.47
N ILE A 27 14.55 -11.09 -15.06
CA ILE A 27 15.02 -9.98 -15.89
C ILE A 27 16.53 -9.82 -15.68
N THR A 28 17.31 -9.81 -16.75
CA THR A 28 18.79 -9.76 -16.70
C THR A 28 19.38 -8.41 -17.15
N SER A 29 18.54 -7.49 -17.63
CA SER A 29 18.92 -6.11 -17.97
C SER A 29 18.67 -5.15 -16.80
N GLN A 30 19.07 -3.89 -16.98
CA GLN A 30 18.53 -2.80 -16.18
C GLN A 30 17.00 -2.68 -16.38
N PRO A 31 16.27 -2.15 -15.39
CA PRO A 31 14.85 -1.87 -15.52
C PRO A 31 14.59 -0.74 -16.53
N GLY A 32 13.44 -0.81 -17.21
CA GLY A 32 13.01 0.21 -18.16
C GLY A 32 11.90 -0.29 -19.08
N ALA A 33 11.61 0.50 -20.11
CA ALA A 33 10.60 0.16 -21.12
C ALA A 33 10.96 -1.07 -21.95
N VAL A 34 12.26 -1.37 -22.08
CA VAL A 34 12.78 -2.54 -22.78
C VAL A 34 13.66 -3.34 -21.82
N VAL A 35 13.43 -4.65 -21.73
CA VAL A 35 14.16 -5.53 -20.81
C VAL A 35 14.62 -6.82 -21.49
N GLN A 36 15.63 -7.47 -20.91
CA GLN A 36 16.08 -8.81 -21.31
C GLN A 36 15.39 -9.86 -20.45
N LEU A 37 14.55 -10.67 -21.07
CA LEU A 37 13.78 -11.75 -20.46
C LEU A 37 14.03 -13.04 -21.24
N GLU A 38 14.49 -14.10 -20.55
CA GLU A 38 14.82 -15.40 -21.17
C GLU A 38 15.78 -15.28 -22.38
N GLY A 39 16.73 -14.34 -22.30
CA GLY A 39 17.70 -14.08 -23.38
C GLY A 39 17.13 -13.35 -24.59
N ARG A 40 15.93 -12.77 -24.48
CA ARG A 40 15.28 -12.00 -25.54
C ARG A 40 14.99 -10.58 -25.05
N GLU A 41 15.11 -9.64 -25.97
CA GLU A 41 14.66 -8.28 -25.76
C GLU A 41 13.14 -8.19 -25.90
N VAL A 42 12.47 -7.61 -24.91
CA VAL A 42 11.01 -7.44 -24.87
C VAL A 42 10.62 -6.05 -24.39
N ILE A 43 9.45 -5.56 -24.81
CA ILE A 43 8.86 -4.33 -24.29
C ILE A 43 8.08 -4.65 -23.00
N ASN A 44 8.38 -3.93 -21.92
CA ASN A 44 7.85 -4.20 -20.59
C ASN A 44 6.61 -3.35 -20.27
N PHE A 45 5.43 -3.93 -20.50
CA PHE A 45 4.14 -3.36 -20.08
C PHE A 45 3.68 -3.81 -18.68
N ALA A 46 4.52 -4.51 -17.91
CA ALA A 46 4.19 -5.06 -16.59
C ALA A 46 4.82 -4.28 -15.43
N SER A 47 5.52 -3.18 -15.71
CA SER A 47 6.21 -2.35 -14.71
C SER A 47 5.32 -1.25 -14.13
N ASN A 48 5.64 -0.81 -12.92
CA ASN A 48 5.07 0.39 -12.28
C ASN A 48 6.01 1.61 -12.40
N ASP A 49 7.02 1.56 -13.27
CA ASP A 49 7.94 2.67 -13.52
C ASP A 49 7.34 3.72 -14.47
N TYR A 50 6.23 4.33 -14.06
CA TYR A 50 5.43 5.23 -14.89
C TYR A 50 6.20 6.44 -15.43
N LEU A 51 7.25 6.87 -14.71
CA LEU A 51 8.07 8.03 -15.06
C LEU A 51 9.44 7.65 -15.65
N GLY A 52 9.74 6.35 -15.76
CA GLY A 52 11.03 5.87 -16.25
C GLY A 52 12.23 6.28 -15.37
N LEU A 53 12.01 6.48 -14.08
CA LEU A 53 13.03 7.03 -13.17
C LEU A 53 14.00 5.97 -12.66
N THR A 54 13.68 4.68 -12.76
CA THR A 54 14.55 3.63 -12.20
C THR A 54 15.94 3.59 -12.86
N GLY A 55 16.04 4.01 -14.12
CA GLY A 55 17.30 4.13 -14.86
C GLY A 55 17.88 5.55 -14.92
N ASP A 56 17.31 6.53 -14.20
CA ASP A 56 17.78 7.91 -14.25
C ASP A 56 19.17 8.05 -13.60
N GLN A 57 20.15 8.49 -14.39
CA GLN A 57 21.54 8.61 -13.99
C GLN A 57 21.73 9.48 -12.73
N ARG A 58 20.92 10.54 -12.56
CA ARG A 58 21.00 11.43 -11.39
C ARG A 58 20.61 10.69 -10.11
N LEU A 59 19.64 9.78 -10.19
CA LEU A 59 19.20 8.97 -9.05
C LEU A 59 20.23 7.88 -8.71
N LEU A 60 20.82 7.25 -9.72
CA LEU A 60 21.90 6.28 -9.52
C LEU A 60 23.10 6.92 -8.82
N GLU A 61 23.55 8.08 -9.29
CA GLU A 61 24.65 8.83 -8.68
C GLU A 61 24.35 9.25 -7.24
N ALA A 62 23.13 9.75 -6.99
CA ALA A 62 22.70 10.10 -5.64
C ALA A 62 22.68 8.90 -4.69
N ALA A 63 22.22 7.73 -5.16
CA ALA A 63 22.20 6.50 -4.38
C ALA A 63 23.61 5.99 -4.05
N VAL A 64 24.55 6.04 -5.01
CA VAL A 64 25.96 5.69 -4.80
C VAL A 64 26.59 6.62 -3.76
N ALA A 65 26.41 7.93 -3.93
CA ALA A 65 26.96 8.92 -3.00
C ALA A 65 26.40 8.77 -1.58
N ALA A 66 25.08 8.54 -1.45
CA ALA A 66 24.45 8.28 -0.16
C ALA A 66 25.01 7.01 0.50
N THR A 67 25.21 5.94 -0.27
CA THR A 67 25.77 4.68 0.22
C THR A 67 27.21 4.86 0.71
N GLN A 68 28.05 5.60 -0.02
CA GLN A 68 29.42 5.89 0.41
C GLN A 68 29.47 6.71 1.70
N LYS A 69 28.52 7.65 1.88
CA LYS A 69 28.47 8.53 3.05
C LYS A 69 27.85 7.88 4.29
N TYR A 70 26.75 7.15 4.13
CA TYR A 70 25.93 6.65 5.23
C TYR A 70 26.03 5.13 5.45
N GLY A 71 26.67 4.41 4.53
CA GLY A 71 26.66 2.94 4.50
C GLY A 71 25.37 2.36 3.92
N THR A 72 25.22 1.05 4.00
CA THR A 72 24.12 0.29 3.39
C THR A 72 22.95 0.01 4.32
N GLY A 73 23.04 0.36 5.61
CA GLY A 73 22.02 0.02 6.60
C GLY A 73 21.93 1.01 7.76
N SER A 74 20.72 1.17 8.30
CA SER A 74 20.48 2.05 9.45
C SER A 74 20.94 1.46 10.78
N THR A 75 21.10 0.13 10.84
CA THR A 75 21.51 -0.68 12.01
C THR A 75 20.63 -0.54 13.25
N GLY A 76 19.39 -0.08 13.10
CA GLY A 76 18.45 0.08 14.21
C GLY A 76 17.09 0.57 13.76
N SER A 77 16.12 0.54 14.68
CA SER A 77 14.81 1.16 14.48
C SER A 77 14.92 2.69 14.57
N ARG A 78 13.99 3.40 13.93
CA ARG A 78 13.94 4.86 13.92
C ARG A 78 13.86 5.47 15.32
N LEU A 79 13.17 4.82 16.25
CA LEU A 79 12.97 5.31 17.62
C LEU A 79 14.17 5.03 18.54
N LEU A 80 15.17 4.28 18.07
CA LEU A 80 16.38 3.97 18.84
C LEU A 80 17.57 4.61 18.14
N THR A 81 18.33 3.83 17.36
CA THR A 81 19.62 4.23 16.77
C THR A 81 19.58 4.37 15.25
N GLY A 82 18.46 4.05 14.61
CA GLY A 82 18.34 3.96 13.16
C GLY A 82 17.90 5.24 12.45
N HIS A 83 17.57 6.30 13.18
CA HIS A 83 17.23 7.57 12.55
C HIS A 83 18.49 8.24 11.99
N ARG A 84 18.35 8.85 10.81
CA ARG A 84 19.43 9.50 10.08
C ARG A 84 18.89 10.80 9.51
N GLU A 85 19.77 11.79 9.35
CA GLU A 85 19.43 13.07 8.75
C GLU A 85 18.73 12.92 7.38
N LEU A 86 19.17 11.96 6.56
CA LEU A 86 18.56 11.68 5.26
C LEU A 86 17.06 11.32 5.36
N HIS A 87 16.65 10.62 6.42
CA HIS A 87 15.23 10.33 6.65
C HIS A 87 14.44 11.61 6.89
N ARG A 88 14.96 12.51 7.75
CA ARG A 88 14.27 13.77 8.05
C ARG A 88 14.20 14.69 6.82
N GLN A 89 15.25 14.73 6.01
CA GLN A 89 15.25 15.49 4.75
C GLN A 89 14.19 14.97 3.78
N LEU A 90 14.10 13.65 3.62
CA LEU A 90 13.07 13.02 2.79
C LEU A 90 11.66 13.32 3.32
N GLU A 91 11.43 13.19 4.63
CA GLU A 91 10.14 13.51 5.25
C GLU A 91 9.72 14.97 5.01
N LYS A 92 10.64 15.93 5.19
CA LYS A 92 10.36 17.35 4.88
C LYS A 92 10.03 17.57 3.41
N ALA A 93 10.76 16.91 2.51
CA ALA A 93 10.53 17.03 1.07
C ALA A 93 9.16 16.44 0.68
N ILE A 94 8.78 15.30 1.25
CA ILE A 94 7.46 14.69 1.04
C ILE A 94 6.35 15.59 1.59
N ALA A 95 6.50 16.11 2.81
CA ALA A 95 5.53 17.01 3.43
C ALA A 95 5.31 18.27 2.58
N SER A 96 6.40 18.87 2.09
CA SER A 96 6.33 20.03 1.18
C SER A 96 5.64 19.68 -0.14
N LEU A 97 5.94 18.53 -0.73
CA LEU A 97 5.34 18.08 -2.00
C LEU A 97 3.84 17.79 -1.85
N LYS A 98 3.44 17.20 -0.72
CA LYS A 98 2.05 16.82 -0.43
C LYS A 98 1.26 17.93 0.27
N GLN A 99 1.91 19.07 0.55
CA GLN A 99 1.31 20.21 1.25
C GLN A 99 0.71 19.81 2.61
N THR A 100 1.43 18.97 3.36
CA THR A 100 1.06 18.53 4.71
C THR A 100 1.99 19.12 5.77
N GLU A 101 1.55 19.12 7.04
CA GLU A 101 2.35 19.64 8.16
C GLU A 101 3.65 18.86 8.39
N ASP A 102 3.61 17.53 8.21
CA ASP A 102 4.78 16.65 8.28
C ASP A 102 4.55 15.38 7.44
N ALA A 103 5.56 14.51 7.38
CA ALA A 103 5.46 13.17 6.79
C ALA A 103 6.29 12.16 7.58
N LEU A 104 5.89 10.87 7.49
CA LEU A 104 6.63 9.75 8.05
C LEU A 104 6.95 8.74 6.95
N VAL A 105 8.23 8.39 6.81
CA VAL A 105 8.68 7.39 5.84
C VAL A 105 8.54 5.98 6.41
N PHE A 106 8.07 5.03 5.62
CA PHE A 106 8.11 3.60 5.91
C PHE A 106 8.95 2.90 4.83
N SER A 107 9.44 1.69 5.11
CA SER A 107 10.24 0.93 4.13
C SER A 107 9.41 0.38 2.96
N SER A 108 8.08 0.40 3.06
CA SER A 108 7.17 0.11 1.95
C SER A 108 5.81 0.77 2.14
N GLY A 109 5.08 0.99 1.04
CA GLY A 109 3.69 1.45 1.10
C GLY A 109 2.76 0.47 1.83
N TYR A 110 3.09 -0.83 1.79
CA TYR A 110 2.37 -1.86 2.54
C TYR A 110 2.43 -1.59 4.05
N LEU A 111 3.64 -1.35 4.58
CA LEU A 111 3.83 -1.07 6.00
C LEU A 111 3.29 0.31 6.40
N ALA A 112 3.33 1.29 5.50
CA ALA A 112 2.70 2.59 5.73
C ALA A 112 1.19 2.44 5.98
N ASN A 113 0.49 1.65 5.15
CA ASN A 113 -0.94 1.40 5.32
C ASN A 113 -1.25 0.65 6.61
N LEU A 114 -0.52 -0.43 6.90
CA LEU A 114 -0.70 -1.20 8.14
C LEU A 114 -0.48 -0.33 9.38
N GLY A 115 0.66 0.37 9.44
CA GLY A 115 1.04 1.19 10.58
C GLY A 115 0.10 2.38 10.78
N THR A 116 -0.31 3.05 9.69
CA THR A 116 -1.21 4.21 9.78
C THR A 116 -2.58 3.82 10.29
N ILE A 117 -3.22 2.80 9.68
CA ILE A 117 -4.57 2.39 10.07
C ILE A 117 -4.60 1.88 11.51
N ALA A 118 -3.65 1.01 11.88
CA ALA A 118 -3.59 0.45 13.24
C ALA A 118 -3.26 1.50 14.32
N ALA A 119 -2.69 2.65 13.95
CA ALA A 119 -2.38 3.73 14.89
C ALA A 119 -3.57 4.67 15.15
N VAL A 120 -4.49 4.85 14.19
CA VAL A 120 -5.53 5.89 14.28
C VAL A 120 -6.91 5.37 14.69
N VAL A 121 -7.18 4.08 14.46
CA VAL A 121 -8.44 3.40 14.84
C VAL A 121 -8.17 2.08 15.54
N GLY A 122 -9.14 1.59 16.32
CA GLY A 122 -9.06 0.28 16.96
C GLY A 122 -10.42 -0.32 17.31
N LYS A 123 -10.46 -1.27 18.26
CA LYS A 123 -11.65 -2.10 18.62
C LYS A 123 -12.96 -1.38 18.95
N ARG A 124 -12.94 -0.06 19.15
CA ARG A 124 -14.12 0.77 19.47
C ARG A 124 -14.55 1.67 18.30
N ASP A 125 -13.90 1.52 17.16
CA ASP A 125 -14.04 2.36 15.98
C ASP A 125 -14.58 1.54 14.80
N LEU A 126 -15.00 2.26 13.76
CA LEU A 126 -15.53 1.75 12.51
C LEU A 126 -14.59 2.08 11.36
N ILE A 127 -14.42 1.14 10.43
CA ILE A 127 -13.80 1.35 9.13
C ILE A 127 -14.84 1.06 8.05
N LEU A 128 -15.06 2.01 7.14
CA LEU A 128 -15.80 1.80 5.90
C LEU A 128 -14.79 1.70 4.76
N ALA A 129 -14.68 0.53 4.14
CA ALA A 129 -13.64 0.24 3.16
C ALA A 129 -14.25 -0.03 1.77
N ASP A 130 -13.66 0.57 0.73
CA ASP A 130 -13.98 0.18 -0.64
C ASP A 130 -13.66 -1.30 -0.86
N GLN A 131 -14.59 -2.03 -1.48
CA GLN A 131 -14.44 -3.46 -1.76
C GLN A 131 -13.15 -3.79 -2.54
N TYR A 132 -12.65 -2.88 -3.39
CA TYR A 132 -11.51 -3.11 -4.27
C TYR A 132 -10.18 -2.62 -3.70
N ASN A 133 -10.19 -2.08 -2.48
CA ASN A 133 -8.99 -1.65 -1.79
C ASN A 133 -7.83 -2.65 -1.87
N HIS A 134 -6.64 -2.10 -2.10
CA HIS A 134 -5.41 -2.87 -2.07
C HIS A 134 -5.27 -3.68 -0.78
N SER A 135 -4.67 -4.88 -0.91
CA SER A 135 -4.53 -5.85 0.19
C SER A 135 -3.89 -5.27 1.45
N SER A 136 -2.99 -4.29 1.33
CA SER A 136 -2.37 -3.62 2.47
C SER A 136 -3.37 -2.79 3.29
N LEU A 137 -4.34 -2.12 2.66
CA LEU A 137 -5.38 -1.39 3.38
C LEU A 137 -6.29 -2.35 4.15
N LYS A 138 -6.71 -3.45 3.50
CA LYS A 138 -7.52 -4.51 4.13
C LYS A 138 -6.81 -5.13 5.33
N ASN A 139 -5.53 -5.46 5.17
CA ASN A 139 -4.74 -6.04 6.26
C ASN A 139 -4.44 -5.02 7.38
N GLY A 140 -4.29 -3.74 7.07
CA GLY A 140 -4.21 -2.68 8.08
C GLY A 140 -5.52 -2.54 8.87
N ALA A 141 -6.67 -2.61 8.19
CA ALA A 141 -7.98 -2.59 8.82
C ALA A 141 -8.18 -3.78 9.76
N ILE A 142 -7.82 -5.00 9.33
CA ILE A 142 -7.83 -6.21 10.16
C ILE A 142 -6.92 -6.03 11.39
N LEU A 143 -5.69 -5.55 11.19
CA LEU A 143 -4.71 -5.37 12.26
C LEU A 143 -5.18 -4.38 13.32
N SER A 144 -5.92 -3.34 12.94
CA SER A 144 -6.47 -2.35 13.88
C SER A 144 -7.45 -2.96 14.89
N GLY A 145 -8.15 -4.03 14.49
CA GLY A 145 -9.23 -4.64 15.27
C GLY A 145 -10.53 -3.82 15.31
N ALA A 146 -10.64 -2.73 14.56
CA ALA A 146 -11.91 -2.01 14.35
C ALA A 146 -12.94 -2.90 13.63
N LEU A 147 -14.23 -2.56 13.74
CA LEU A 147 -15.22 -3.19 12.86
C LEU A 147 -14.98 -2.68 11.43
N VAL A 148 -14.83 -3.60 10.48
CA VAL A 148 -14.68 -3.27 9.06
C VAL A 148 -15.96 -3.63 8.34
N LEU A 149 -16.55 -2.66 7.64
CA LEU A 149 -17.66 -2.88 6.72
C LEU A 149 -17.22 -2.44 5.34
N ASP A 150 -17.34 -3.34 4.37
CA ASP A 150 -17.10 -3.00 2.98
C ASP A 150 -18.33 -2.28 2.40
N TYR A 151 -18.09 -1.25 1.59
CA TYR A 151 -19.09 -0.69 0.69
C TYR A 151 -18.75 -1.08 -0.75
N ALA A 152 -19.78 -1.20 -1.60
CA ALA A 152 -19.61 -1.57 -3.00
C ALA A 152 -18.65 -0.59 -3.71
N HIS A 153 -17.79 -1.13 -4.58
CA HIS A 153 -16.72 -0.37 -5.22
C HIS A 153 -17.24 0.91 -5.91
N ASN A 154 -16.67 2.06 -5.54
CA ASN A 154 -17.08 3.40 -5.98
C ASN A 154 -18.58 3.74 -5.79
N ASP A 155 -19.33 3.02 -4.95
CA ASP A 155 -20.74 3.28 -4.68
C ASP A 155 -20.92 4.24 -3.49
N MET A 156 -21.11 5.52 -3.82
CA MET A 156 -21.32 6.58 -2.82
C MET A 156 -22.68 6.47 -2.10
N ALA A 157 -23.68 5.85 -2.72
CA ALA A 157 -24.98 5.64 -2.09
C ALA A 157 -24.88 4.55 -1.01
N ASP A 158 -24.15 3.46 -1.31
CA ASP A 158 -23.87 2.41 -0.34
C ASP A 158 -22.99 2.91 0.82
N LEU A 159 -21.92 3.66 0.51
CA LEU A 159 -21.09 4.31 1.52
C LEU A 159 -21.91 5.19 2.46
N LEU A 160 -22.77 6.07 1.92
CA LEU A 160 -23.62 6.96 2.72
C LEU A 160 -24.62 6.17 3.58
N ARG A 161 -25.19 5.09 3.03
CA ARG A 161 -26.11 4.21 3.76
C ARG A 161 -25.42 3.54 4.95
N GLN A 162 -24.25 2.94 4.73
CA GLN A 162 -23.46 2.29 5.78
C GLN A 162 -23.05 3.30 6.86
N LEU A 163 -22.59 4.48 6.45
CA LEU A 163 -22.21 5.54 7.38
C LEU A 163 -23.40 5.98 8.24
N THR A 164 -24.56 6.24 7.64
CA THR A 164 -25.78 6.66 8.36
C THR A 164 -26.24 5.61 9.36
N GLN A 165 -26.19 4.33 8.99
CA GLN A 165 -26.65 3.23 9.82
C GLN A 165 -25.74 2.95 11.02
N HIS A 166 -24.42 3.10 10.84
CA HIS A 166 -23.46 2.61 11.84
C HIS A 166 -22.71 3.71 12.60
N ARG A 167 -22.57 4.93 12.06
CA ARG A 167 -21.67 5.95 12.61
C ARG A 167 -21.86 6.22 14.11
N GLN A 168 -23.11 6.33 14.57
CA GLN A 168 -23.43 6.71 15.96
C GLN A 168 -23.09 5.61 16.99
N LEU A 169 -22.83 4.38 16.53
CA LEU A 169 -22.50 3.24 17.40
C LEU A 169 -21.00 3.18 17.75
N TYR A 170 -20.16 3.97 17.10
CA TYR A 170 -18.69 3.89 17.20
C TYR A 170 -18.09 5.24 17.57
N ARG A 171 -16.94 5.20 18.26
CA ARG A 171 -16.24 6.41 18.70
C ARG A 171 -15.71 7.22 17.51
N ARG A 172 -15.02 6.54 16.58
CA ARG A 172 -14.50 7.11 15.33
C ARG A 172 -14.95 6.29 14.14
N CYS A 173 -14.96 6.92 12.97
CA CYS A 173 -15.19 6.26 11.69
C CYS A 173 -14.09 6.69 10.72
N LEU A 174 -13.43 5.72 10.09
CA LEU A 174 -12.42 5.94 9.06
C LEU A 174 -12.96 5.41 7.73
N ILE A 175 -13.02 6.26 6.70
CA ILE A 175 -13.31 5.82 5.34
C ILE A 175 -11.97 5.55 4.65
N VAL A 176 -11.82 4.38 4.04
CA VAL A 176 -10.58 3.91 3.42
C VAL A 176 -10.84 3.54 1.97
N SER A 177 -10.10 4.15 1.05
CA SER A 177 -10.19 3.91 -0.39
C SER A 177 -8.82 4.10 -1.05
N ASP A 178 -8.50 3.31 -2.08
CA ASP A 178 -7.44 3.62 -3.03
C ASP A 178 -7.81 4.87 -3.83
N SER A 179 -6.82 5.64 -4.31
CA SER A 179 -7.10 6.79 -5.19
C SER A 179 -7.18 6.39 -6.67
N VAL A 180 -6.35 5.42 -7.06
CA VAL A 180 -6.33 4.74 -8.35
C VAL A 180 -6.30 3.25 -8.04
N PHE A 181 -7.27 2.49 -8.52
CA PHE A 181 -7.37 1.07 -8.20
C PHE A 181 -6.39 0.26 -9.05
N SER A 182 -5.55 -0.55 -8.41
CA SER A 182 -4.38 -1.14 -9.08
C SER A 182 -4.71 -2.17 -10.17
N MET A 183 -5.89 -2.80 -10.10
CA MET A 183 -6.28 -3.85 -11.03
C MET A 183 -7.03 -3.31 -12.26
N ASP A 184 -7.79 -2.23 -12.07
CA ASP A 184 -8.72 -1.71 -13.06
C ASP A 184 -8.29 -0.33 -13.63
N GLY A 185 -7.50 0.43 -12.86
CA GLY A 185 -6.97 1.74 -13.24
C GLY A 185 -7.97 2.89 -13.18
N ASP A 186 -9.18 2.63 -12.69
CA ASP A 186 -10.21 3.64 -12.45
C ASP A 186 -9.91 4.49 -11.20
N LEU A 187 -10.64 5.60 -11.07
CA LEU A 187 -10.40 6.63 -10.08
C LEU A 187 -11.48 6.62 -9.01
N CYS A 188 -11.04 6.78 -7.76
CA CYS A 188 -11.94 7.00 -6.64
C CYS A 188 -12.59 8.40 -6.69
N PRO A 189 -13.91 8.53 -6.44
CA PRO A 189 -14.61 9.81 -6.40
C PRO A 189 -14.34 10.56 -5.08
N ILE A 190 -13.08 10.96 -4.87
CA ILE A 190 -12.61 11.62 -3.63
C ILE A 190 -13.47 12.83 -3.22
N PRO A 191 -13.89 13.76 -4.12
CA PRO A 191 -14.72 14.89 -3.72
C PRO A 191 -16.06 14.48 -3.08
N GLU A 192 -16.66 13.39 -3.55
CA GLU A 192 -17.93 12.88 -3.06
C GLU A 192 -17.75 12.19 -1.70
N ILE A 193 -16.68 11.40 -1.54
CA ILE A 193 -16.30 10.82 -0.25
C ILE A 193 -16.08 11.93 0.79
N LEU A 194 -15.38 13.01 0.42
CA LEU A 194 -15.15 14.15 1.32
C LEU A 194 -16.48 14.83 1.70
N ALA A 195 -17.38 15.03 0.75
CA ALA A 195 -18.70 15.60 1.02
C ALA A 195 -19.50 14.73 2.01
N ILE A 196 -19.51 13.42 1.84
CA ILE A 196 -20.14 12.45 2.75
C ILE A 196 -19.50 12.53 4.14
N ALA A 197 -18.16 12.48 4.21
CA ALA A 197 -17.43 12.52 5.47
C ALA A 197 -17.70 13.80 6.28
N HIS A 198 -17.80 14.96 5.62
CA HIS A 198 -18.09 16.24 6.27
C HIS A 198 -19.56 16.39 6.69
N HIS A 199 -20.50 15.85 5.92
CA HIS A 199 -21.93 15.99 6.18
C HIS A 199 -22.31 15.36 7.54
N THR A 200 -21.72 14.21 7.88
CA THR A 200 -22.06 13.45 9.09
C THR A 200 -21.36 13.94 10.35
N VAL A 201 -20.39 14.87 10.27
CA VAL A 201 -19.81 15.51 11.47
C VAL A 201 -20.82 16.45 12.15
N LYS A 202 -21.92 16.80 11.47
CA LYS A 202 -22.99 17.68 11.98
C LYS A 202 -24.19 16.92 12.58
N LEU A 203 -24.16 15.58 12.63
CA LEU A 203 -25.19 14.73 13.23
C LEU A 203 -24.69 14.12 14.54
#